data_AF-A0A1F5FIP7-F1
#
_entry.id   AF-A0A1F5FIP7-F1
#
_cell.length_a   1.000
_cell.length_b   1.000
_cell.length_c   1.000
_cell.angle_alpha   90.00
_cell.angle_beta   90.00
_cell.angle_gamma   90.00
#
_symmetry.space_group_name_H-M   'P 1'
#
loop_
_entity.id
_entity.type
_entity.pdbx_description
1 polymer ?
#
loop_
_entity_poly.entity_id
_entity_poly.type
_entity_poly.pdbx_seq_one_letter_code
_entity_poly.pdbx_strand_id
1 'polypeptide(L)'
;MIVKDKRLVGAGYNGSAHGLPHCDDVGHLLIDNHCERTLHGEENAILNTPREDLKGASAYIVGTPCIRCARMLVNSGVKVVNFLGEYANSRGKEYMEELEKNTDVKFIQYQLSPEELLKQAVERLEGPGGAIRRAGENNTPP
;
A
#
# COMPACT_ATOMS: atom_id res chain seq x y z
N MET A 1 3.33 1.96 0.47
CA MET A 1 4.19 3.10 0.05
C MET A 1 3.87 4.31 0.90
N ILE A 2 4.87 5.15 1.21
CA ILE A 2 4.72 6.45 1.87
C ILE A 2 5.16 7.53 0.90
N VAL A 3 4.29 8.51 0.68
CA VAL A 3 4.49 9.61 -0.25
C VAL A 3 4.35 10.94 0.50
N LYS A 4 5.31 11.82 0.32
CA LYS A 4 5.29 13.18 0.88
C LYS A 4 5.73 14.16 -0.20
N ASP A 5 5.02 15.27 -0.37
CA ASP A 5 5.32 16.29 -1.37
C ASP A 5 5.50 15.71 -2.79
N LYS A 6 4.63 14.75 -3.15
CA LYS A 6 4.65 14.00 -4.42
C LYS A 6 5.93 13.17 -4.65
N ARG A 7 6.72 12.92 -3.60
CA ARG A 7 7.92 12.08 -3.62
C ARG A 7 7.65 10.80 -2.86
N LEU A 8 8.06 9.67 -3.42
CA LEU A 8 8.14 8.41 -2.69
C LEU A 8 9.26 8.55 -1.66
N VAL A 9 8.91 8.53 -0.38
CA VAL A 9 9.87 8.64 0.74
C VAL A 9 10.10 7.32 1.46
N GLY A 10 9.21 6.34 1.25
CA GLY A 10 9.42 5.00 1.77
C GLY A 10 8.48 3.96 1.18
N ALA A 11 8.89 2.70 1.31
CA ALA A 11 8.15 1.56 0.83
C ALA A 11 8.38 0.34 1.73
N GLY A 12 7.44 -0.59 1.65
CA GLY A 12 7.48 -1.85 2.38
C GLY A 12 6.54 -2.85 1.73
N TYR A 13 6.85 -4.12 1.93
CA TYR A 13 6.05 -5.27 1.51
C TYR A 13 5.97 -6.27 2.68
N ASN A 14 5.05 -7.23 2.59
CA ASN A 14 4.90 -8.25 3.64
C ASN A 14 6.13 -9.17 3.62
N GLY A 15 6.93 -9.14 4.69
CA GLY A 15 8.23 -9.78 4.68
C GLY A 15 8.69 -10.20 6.07
N SER A 16 9.47 -11.27 6.12
CA SER A 16 10.08 -11.76 7.34
C SER A 16 11.14 -10.79 7.86
N ALA A 17 11.45 -10.89 9.15
CA ALA A 17 12.51 -10.09 9.74
C ALA A 17 13.84 -10.31 9.00
N HIS A 18 14.69 -9.27 8.96
CA HIS A 18 15.97 -9.31 8.29
C HIS A 18 16.83 -10.48 8.78
N GLY A 19 17.36 -11.27 7.83
CA GLY A 19 18.18 -12.45 8.13
C GLY A 19 17.40 -13.74 8.37
N LEU A 20 16.06 -13.73 8.33
CA LEU A 20 15.23 -14.94 8.40
C LEU A 20 14.64 -15.34 7.05
N PRO A 21 14.41 -16.65 6.80
CA PRO A 21 13.79 -17.13 5.58
C PRO A 21 12.32 -16.68 5.48
N HIS A 22 11.84 -16.55 4.24
CA HIS A 22 10.49 -16.10 3.94
C HIS A 22 9.47 -17.25 4.04
N CYS A 23 8.18 -16.87 4.08
CA CYS A 23 7.08 -17.84 4.07
C CYS A 23 7.16 -18.79 2.87
N ASP A 24 7.63 -18.30 1.73
CA ASP A 24 7.77 -19.08 0.51
C ASP A 24 8.84 -20.17 0.63
N ASP A 25 9.82 -19.99 1.53
CA ASP A 25 10.92 -20.94 1.75
C ASP A 25 10.58 -21.97 2.84
N VAL A 26 9.97 -21.53 3.94
CA VAL A 26 9.81 -22.34 5.18
C VAL A 26 8.37 -22.46 5.66
N GLY A 27 7.41 -21.97 4.87
CA GLY A 27 6.01 -21.93 5.22
C GLY A 27 5.63 -20.82 6.21
N HIS A 28 4.32 -20.61 6.34
CA HIS A 28 3.76 -19.62 7.26
C HIS A 28 3.92 -20.05 8.73
N LEU A 29 4.19 -19.07 9.60
CA LEU A 29 4.07 -19.24 11.05
C LEU A 29 2.67 -18.78 11.48
N LEU A 30 1.73 -19.71 11.60
CA LEU A 30 0.34 -19.38 11.93
C LEU A 30 0.10 -19.38 13.44
N ILE A 31 -0.38 -18.26 13.96
CA ILE A 31 -0.89 -18.10 15.33
C ILE A 31 -2.28 -17.48 15.20
N ASP A 32 -3.31 -18.12 15.78
CA ASP A 32 -4.70 -17.67 15.68
C ASP A 32 -5.15 -17.36 14.23
N ASN A 33 -4.77 -18.22 13.28
CA ASN A 33 -5.00 -18.06 11.83
C ASN A 33 -4.37 -16.80 11.18
N HIS A 34 -3.43 -16.15 11.85
CA HIS A 34 -2.65 -15.04 11.31
C HIS A 34 -1.18 -15.46 11.13
N CYS A 35 -0.58 -15.03 10.02
CA CYS A 35 0.84 -15.28 9.78
C CYS A 35 1.69 -14.28 10.57
N GLU A 36 2.34 -14.75 11.63
CA GLU A 36 3.21 -13.95 12.51
C GLU A 36 4.68 -13.97 12.08
N ARG A 37 5.01 -14.64 10.97
CA ARG A 37 6.38 -14.64 10.42
C ARG A 37 6.76 -13.28 9.82
N THR A 38 5.78 -12.55 9.32
CA THR A 38 5.97 -11.39 8.47
C THR A 38 5.51 -10.13 9.16
N LEU A 39 6.31 -9.07 9.06
CA LEU A 39 5.79 -7.72 9.22
C LEU A 39 4.95 -7.37 7.98
N HIS A 40 3.85 -6.67 8.22
CA HIS A 40 3.04 -6.13 7.13
C HIS A 40 3.82 -5.05 6.35
N GLY A 41 3.46 -4.84 5.09
CA GLY A 41 4.10 -3.85 4.23
C GLY A 41 4.01 -2.44 4.78
N GLU A 42 2.92 -2.10 5.49
CA GLU A 42 2.75 -0.83 6.20
C GLU A 42 3.78 -0.65 7.31
N GLU A 43 4.04 -1.71 8.08
CA GLU A 43 5.03 -1.67 9.17
C GLU A 43 6.43 -1.52 8.62
N ASN A 44 6.78 -2.32 7.61
CA ASN A 44 8.06 -2.20 6.92
C ASN A 44 8.22 -0.82 6.29
N ALA A 45 7.16 -0.25 5.71
CA ALA A 45 7.19 1.09 5.17
C ALA A 45 7.45 2.15 6.25
N ILE A 46 6.83 2.03 7.43
CA ILE A 46 7.10 2.92 8.57
C ILE A 46 8.54 2.75 9.06
N LEU A 47 9.02 1.52 9.25
CA LEU A 47 10.37 1.23 9.73
C LEU A 47 11.46 1.76 8.78
N ASN A 48 11.21 1.70 7.47
CA ASN A 48 12.15 2.13 6.45
C ASN A 48 12.07 3.63 6.12
N THR A 49 11.16 4.38 6.75
CA THR A 49 10.98 5.83 6.47
C THR A 49 11.42 6.66 7.68
N PRO A 50 12.25 7.70 7.49
CA PRO A 50 12.56 8.64 8.56
C PRO A 50 11.30 9.26 9.18
N ARG A 51 11.30 9.50 10.49
CA ARG A 51 10.11 9.96 11.21
C ARG A 51 9.61 11.32 10.72
N GLU A 52 10.53 12.20 10.35
CA GLU A 52 10.23 13.49 9.74
C GLU A 52 9.51 13.38 8.41
N ASP A 53 9.78 12.33 7.63
CA ASP A 53 9.19 12.07 6.32
C ASP A 53 7.83 11.38 6.43
N LEU A 54 7.54 10.72 7.55
CA LEU A 54 6.21 10.17 7.85
C LEU A 54 5.19 11.25 8.22
N LYS A 55 5.63 12.31 8.92
CA LYS A 55 4.75 13.40 9.35
C LYS A 55 4.19 14.17 8.15
N GLY A 56 2.86 14.22 8.05
CA GLY A 56 2.15 14.90 6.97
C GLY A 56 2.04 14.07 5.69
N ALA A 57 2.58 12.85 5.66
CA ALA A 57 2.63 12.03 4.47
C ALA A 57 1.28 11.34 4.17
N SER A 58 1.20 10.79 2.95
CA SER A 58 0.14 9.91 2.49
C SER A 58 0.68 8.48 2.37
N ALA A 59 -0.02 7.51 2.97
CA ALA A 59 0.20 6.10 2.73
C ALA A 59 -0.66 5.61 1.56
N TYR A 60 -0.11 4.71 0.75
CA TYR A 60 -0.79 3.99 -0.33
C TYR A 60 -0.56 2.50 -0.14
N ILE A 61 -1.65 1.75 0.03
CA ILE A 61 -1.64 0.36 0.49
C ILE A 61 -2.45 -0.48 -0.49
N VAL A 62 -1.88 -1.61 -0.91
CA VAL A 62 -2.57 -2.58 -1.75
C VAL A 62 -3.28 -3.55 -0.80
N GLY A 63 -4.58 -3.33 -0.60
CA GLY A 63 -5.38 -4.03 0.38
C GLY A 63 -5.72 -3.16 1.60
N THR A 64 -6.65 -3.65 2.41
CA THR A 64 -7.14 -2.96 3.59
C THR A 64 -6.15 -3.09 4.76
N PRO A 65 -5.67 -1.99 5.36
CA PRO A 65 -4.71 -2.08 6.46
C PRO A 65 -5.37 -2.65 7.71
N CYS A 66 -4.67 -3.55 8.40
CA CYS A 66 -5.18 -4.10 9.66
C CYS A 66 -5.25 -3.03 10.76
N ILE A 67 -6.00 -3.27 11.85
CA ILE A 67 -6.18 -2.34 12.97
C ILE A 67 -4.82 -1.87 13.53
N ARG A 68 -3.86 -2.79 13.63
CA ARG A 68 -2.52 -2.49 14.11
C ARG A 68 -1.78 -1.53 13.16
N CYS A 69 -1.79 -1.81 11.86
CA CYS A 69 -1.17 -0.96 10.85
C CYS A 69 -1.84 0.41 10.76
N ALA A 70 -3.18 0.48 10.78
CA ALA A 70 -3.93 1.73 10.82
C ALA A 70 -3.50 2.61 12.00
N ARG A 71 -3.43 2.06 13.21
CA ARG A 71 -2.95 2.78 14.40
C ARG A 71 -1.49 3.22 14.27
N MET A 72 -0.62 2.36 13.74
CA MET A 72 0.80 2.70 13.55
C MET A 72 0.98 3.85 12.55
N LEU A 73 0.24 3.85 11.44
CA LEU A 73 0.25 4.93 10.45
C LEU A 73 -0.17 6.26 11.09
N VAL A 74 -1.29 6.27 11.81
CA VAL A 74 -1.76 7.48 12.52
C VAL A 74 -0.72 8.00 13.51
N ASN A 75 -0.17 7.13 14.36
CA ASN A 75 0.85 7.50 15.35
C ASN A 75 2.18 7.98 14.71
N SER A 76 2.48 7.52 13.50
CA SER A 76 3.67 7.97 12.75
C SER A 76 3.52 9.40 12.20
N GLY A 77 2.29 9.93 12.17
CA GLY A 77 1.98 11.26 11.67
C GLY A 77 1.49 11.30 10.22
N VAL A 78 1.17 10.15 9.61
CA VAL A 78 0.51 10.06 8.30
C VAL A 78 -0.88 10.70 8.39
N LYS A 79 -1.25 11.48 7.37
CA LYS A 79 -2.52 12.23 7.31
C LYS A 79 -3.53 11.64 6.35
N VAL A 80 -3.08 10.88 5.36
CA VAL A 80 -3.98 10.22 4.41
C VAL A 80 -3.55 8.78 4.22
N VAL A 81 -4.49 7.85 4.35
CA VAL A 81 -4.29 6.42 4.12
C VAL A 81 -5.19 6.02 2.96
N ASN A 82 -4.57 5.82 1.80
CA ASN A 82 -5.22 5.37 0.57
C ASN A 82 -5.08 3.84 0.50
N PHE A 83 -6.19 3.13 0.32
CA PHE A 83 -6.17 1.67 0.31
C PHE A 83 -7.20 1.06 -0.64
N LEU A 84 -6.98 -0.21 -0.98
CA LEU A 84 -7.87 -0.98 -1.87
C LEU A 84 -8.65 -2.03 -1.09
N GLY A 85 -9.84 -2.34 -1.56
CA GLY A 85 -10.66 -3.43 -1.02
C GLY A 85 -11.50 -3.03 0.18
N GLU A 86 -12.41 -3.92 0.56
CA GLU A 86 -13.30 -3.73 1.70
C GLU A 86 -12.72 -4.36 2.96
N TYR A 87 -13.07 -3.79 4.11
CA TYR A 87 -12.78 -4.43 5.38
C TYR A 87 -13.68 -5.66 5.52
N ALA A 88 -13.10 -6.86 5.50
CA ALA A 88 -13.86 -8.10 5.62
C ALA A 88 -14.53 -8.28 7.01
N ASN A 89 -14.19 -7.44 8.00
CA ASN A 89 -14.82 -7.43 9.32
C ASN A 89 -15.28 -6.02 9.71
N SER A 90 -16.42 -5.93 10.40
CA SER A 90 -17.03 -4.66 10.82
C SER A 90 -16.17 -3.90 11.83
N ARG A 91 -15.48 -4.62 12.73
CA ARG A 91 -14.66 -4.03 13.81
C ARG A 91 -13.52 -3.16 13.29
N GLY A 92 -12.90 -3.53 12.18
CA GLY A 92 -11.82 -2.74 11.58
C GLY A 92 -12.32 -1.44 10.96
N LYS A 93 -13.48 -1.49 10.29
CA LYS A 93 -14.14 -0.31 9.72
C LYS A 93 -14.53 0.69 10.82
N GLU A 94 -15.23 0.22 11.86
CA GLU A 94 -15.63 1.06 13.00
C GLU A 94 -14.42 1.75 13.65
N TYR A 95 -13.31 1.02 13.81
CA TYR A 95 -12.09 1.58 14.38
C TYR A 95 -11.44 2.64 13.49
N MET A 96 -11.46 2.48 12.16
CA MET A 96 -10.98 3.51 11.24
C MET A 96 -11.84 4.77 11.31
N GLU A 97 -13.16 4.63 11.35
CA GLU A 97 -14.09 5.76 11.53
C GLU A 97 -13.84 6.48 12.86
N GLU A 98 -13.55 5.74 13.93
CA GLU A 98 -13.15 6.30 15.22
C GLU A 98 -11.84 7.10 15.10
N LEU A 99 -10.84 6.58 14.40
CA LEU A 99 -9.58 7.28 14.16
C LEU A 99 -9.80 8.58 13.35
N GLU A 100 -10.61 8.56 12.29
CA GLU A 100 -10.91 9.77 11.51
C GLU A 100 -11.68 10.83 12.29
N LYS A 101 -12.51 10.41 13.25
CA LYS A 101 -13.31 11.32 14.07
C LYS A 101 -12.46 12.00 15.15
N ASN A 102 -11.50 11.28 15.72
CA ASN A 102 -10.73 11.73 16.88
C ASN A 102 -9.31 12.22 16.53
N THR A 103 -8.90 12.10 15.27
CA THR A 103 -7.60 12.55 14.77
C THR A 103 -7.77 13.31 13.45
N ASP A 104 -6.68 13.77 12.86
CA ASP A 104 -6.67 14.47 11.58
C ASP A 104 -6.28 13.58 10.39
N VAL A 105 -6.32 12.25 10.58
CA VAL A 105 -6.13 11.28 9.49
C VAL A 105 -7.39 11.18 8.63
N LYS A 106 -7.20 10.86 7.34
CA LYS A 106 -8.25 10.43 6.42
C LYS A 106 -7.96 9.05 5.85
N PHE A 107 -8.96 8.18 5.86
CA PHE A 107 -8.95 6.86 5.24
C PHE A 107 -9.75 6.93 3.93
N ILE A 108 -9.06 6.80 2.80
CA ILE A 108 -9.67 6.87 1.48
C ILE A 108 -9.62 5.47 0.87
N GLN A 109 -10.78 4.84 0.79
CA GLN A 109 -10.96 3.55 0.15
C GLN A 109 -11.18 3.75 -1.35
N TYR A 110 -10.45 2.99 -2.16
CA TYR A 110 -10.68 2.90 -3.59
C TYR A 110 -11.24 1.53 -3.95
N GLN A 111 -12.29 1.53 -4.76
CA GLN A 111 -12.73 0.35 -5.49
C GLN A 111 -12.09 0.37 -6.87
N LEU A 112 -11.36 -0.68 -7.20
CA LEU A 112 -10.75 -0.88 -8.50
C LEU A 112 -11.17 -2.25 -9.01
N SER A 113 -11.67 -2.30 -10.25
CA SER A 113 -11.75 -3.57 -10.95
C SER A 113 -10.37 -3.92 -11.53
N PRO A 114 -9.96 -5.20 -11.51
CA PRO A 114 -8.74 -5.63 -12.20
C PRO A 114 -8.73 -5.26 -13.68
N GLU A 115 -9.91 -5.29 -14.32
CA GLU A 115 -10.09 -4.93 -15.73
C GLU A 115 -9.80 -3.45 -15.98
N GLU A 116 -10.38 -2.54 -15.19
CA GLU A 116 -10.10 -1.10 -15.33
C GLU A 116 -8.65 -0.78 -15.04
N LEU A 117 -8.04 -1.42 -14.02
CA LEU A 117 -6.64 -1.22 -13.70
C LEU A 117 -5.74 -1.66 -14.85
N LEU A 118 -5.99 -2.84 -15.41
CA LEU A 118 -5.25 -3.37 -16.55
C LEU A 118 -5.42 -2.44 -17.77
N LYS A 119 -6.66 -2.04 -18.07
CA LYS A 119 -6.96 -1.12 -19.17
C LYS A 119 -6.21 0.20 -19.02
N GLN A 120 -6.28 0.83 -17.84
CA GLN A 120 -5.56 2.09 -17.57
C GLN A 120 -4.04 1.92 -17.64
N ALA A 121 -3.50 0.79 -17.17
CA ALA A 121 -2.08 0.50 -17.25
C ALA A 121 -1.63 0.36 -18.72
N VAL A 122 -2.39 -0.39 -19.53
CA VAL A 122 -2.14 -0.53 -20.97
C VAL A 122 -2.23 0.82 -21.68
N GLU A 123 -3.30 1.58 -21.46
CA GLU A 123 -3.48 2.92 -22.07
C GLU A 123 -2.32 3.87 -21.74
N ARG A 124 -1.80 3.84 -20.50
CA ARG A 124 -0.63 4.63 -20.09
C ARG A 124 0.66 4.12 -20.74
N LEU A 125 0.84 2.81 -20.85
CA LEU A 125 2.01 2.20 -21.49
C LEU A 125 2.01 2.38 -23.01
N GLU A 126 0.85 2.58 -23.64
CA GLU A 126 0.70 2.89 -25.06
C GLU A 126 0.68 4.40 -25.38
N GLY A 127 0.51 5.26 -24.36
CA GLY A 127 0.44 6.70 -24.51
C GLY A 127 1.81 7.38 -24.73
N PRO A 128 1.84 8.72 -24.83
CA PRO A 128 3.10 9.47 -24.98
C PRO A 128 4.08 9.18 -23.83
N GLY A 129 5.28 8.72 -24.18
CA GLY A 129 6.31 8.30 -23.20
C GLY A 129 6.12 6.89 -22.64
N GLY A 130 5.13 6.14 -23.12
CA GLY A 130 4.89 4.75 -22.76
C GLY A 130 5.89 3.77 -23.39
N ALA A 131 6.04 2.60 -22.77
CA ALA A 131 7.01 1.57 -23.17
C ALA A 131 6.48 0.57 -24.22
N ILE A 132 5.17 0.59 -24.51
CA ILE A 132 4.50 -0.34 -25.41
C ILE A 132 4.04 0.44 -26.64
N ARG A 133 4.32 -0.07 -27.84
CA ARG A 133 3.77 0.48 -29.07
C ARG A 133 2.44 -0.19 -29.36
N ARG A 134 1.47 0.59 -29.83
CA ARG A 134 0.20 0.04 -30.32
C ARG A 134 0.48 -0.95 -31.46
N ALA A 135 -0.09 -2.14 -31.37
CA ALA A 135 0.00 -3.11 -32.44
C ALA A 135 -0.63 -2.51 -33.71
N GLY A 136 0.19 -2.23 -34.74
CA GLY A 136 -0.23 -1.65 -36.02
C GLY A 136 0.51 -0.39 -36.46
N GLU A 137 1.33 0.23 -35.60
CA GLU A 137 2.19 1.35 -36.01
C GLU A 137 3.45 0.83 -36.71
N ASN A 138 3.42 0.84 -38.05
CA ASN A 138 4.51 0.40 -38.91
C ASN A 138 5.81 1.14 -38.62
N ASN A 139 6.90 0.37 -38.51
CA ASN A 139 8.27 0.84 -38.42
C ASN A 139 8.61 1.80 -39.58
N THR A 140 8.74 3.09 -39.28
CA THR A 140 9.63 3.96 -40.04
C THR A 140 10.64 4.54 -39.04
N PRO A 141 11.92 4.12 -39.11
CA PRO A 141 12.96 4.76 -38.32
C PRO A 141 13.24 6.16 -38.86
N PRO A 142 13.73 7.09 -38.03
CA PRO A 142 14.27 8.38 -38.47
C PRO A 142 15.56 8.21 -39.29
#